data_AF-A0A8H5EJ61-F1
#
_entry.id   AF-A0A8H5EJ61-F1
#
_cell.length_a   1.000
_cell.length_b   1.000
_cell.length_c   1.000
_cell.angle_alpha   90.00
_cell.angle_beta   90.00
_cell.angle_gamma   90.00
#
_symmetry.space_group_name_H-M   'P 1'
#
loop_
_entity.id
_entity.type
_entity.pdbx_description
1 polymer ?
#
loop_
_entity_poly.entity_id
_entity_poly.type
_entity_poly.pdbx_seq_one_letter_code
_entity_poly.pdbx_strand_id
1 'polypeptide(L)'
;MYATDSQSPLLYGIMSGLWAIGLVVGGPVGSAFVQSSATTWRWAFFINLPFLGLAIICALIFVPGRPETNNLPLRDRLADIDILGIVLQVATTVLFAIAATFSGPVWEWSSAPCIAIWTTFAVVLAAWVVQQLRSYQKRPRHQVVPIKIMARRHMIPLWVASGCAGATYAIMLYYMPLFYAFSKGLSALQQT
;
A
#
# COMPACT_ATOMS: atom_id res chain seq x y z
N MET A 1 -13.08 19.76 -13.34
CA MET A 1 -14.18 19.51 -12.40
C MET A 1 -13.57 18.86 -11.16
N TYR A 2 -13.22 19.67 -10.15
CA TYR A 2 -12.70 19.16 -8.88
C TYR A 2 -13.88 19.01 -7.93
N ALA A 3 -13.91 17.93 -7.15
CA ALA A 3 -14.97 17.72 -6.17
C ALA A 3 -14.95 18.82 -5.12
N THR A 4 -16.12 19.36 -4.77
CA THR A 4 -16.29 20.32 -3.67
C THR A 4 -16.08 19.60 -2.34
N ASP A 5 -15.59 20.29 -1.30
CA ASP A 5 -15.27 19.70 0.02
C ASP A 5 -16.45 18.92 0.66
N SER A 6 -17.69 19.31 0.35
CA SER A 6 -18.91 18.62 0.81
C SER A 6 -19.18 17.28 0.11
N GLN A 7 -18.67 17.09 -1.11
CA GLN A 7 -18.85 15.87 -1.91
C GLN A 7 -17.71 14.87 -1.68
N SER A 8 -16.55 15.33 -1.23
CA SER A 8 -15.39 14.48 -0.92
C SER A 8 -15.71 13.29 -0.01
N PRO A 9 -16.40 13.42 1.14
CA PRO A 9 -16.69 12.26 2.00
C PRO A 9 -17.59 11.22 1.31
N LEU A 10 -18.58 11.67 0.52
CA LEU A 10 -19.44 10.76 -0.26
C LEU A 10 -18.63 10.01 -1.31
N LEU A 11 -17.75 10.70 -2.04
CA LEU A 11 -16.89 10.08 -3.04
C LEU A 11 -15.92 9.08 -2.41
N TYR A 12 -15.28 9.41 -1.29
CA TYR A 12 -14.44 8.48 -0.54
C TYR A 12 -15.24 7.27 -0.05
N GLY A 13 -16.48 7.47 0.40
CA GLY A 13 -17.39 6.38 0.77
C GLY A 13 -17.67 5.45 -0.40
N ILE A 14 -18.05 5.98 -1.56
CA ILE A 14 -18.28 5.19 -2.78
C ILE A 14 -17.01 4.43 -3.20
N MET A 15 -15.86 5.10 -3.19
CA MET A 15 -14.58 4.47 -3.51
C MET A 15 -14.24 3.34 -2.55
N SER A 16 -14.44 3.53 -1.24
CA SER A 16 -14.23 2.49 -0.23
C SER A 16 -15.20 1.32 -0.39
N GLY A 17 -16.45 1.58 -0.79
CA GLY A 17 -17.44 0.54 -1.07
C GLY A 17 -17.06 -0.31 -2.28
N LEU A 18 -16.66 0.33 -3.38
CA LEU A 18 -16.15 -0.37 -4.56
C LEU A 18 -14.90 -1.20 -4.24
N TRP A 19 -14.00 -0.66 -3.42
CA TRP A 19 -12.83 -1.38 -2.94
C TRP A 19 -13.20 -2.61 -2.11
N ALA A 20 -14.16 -2.49 -1.19
CA ALA A 20 -14.66 -3.61 -0.39
C ALA A 20 -15.34 -4.70 -1.24
N ILE A 21 -16.12 -4.31 -2.25
CA ILE A 21 -16.72 -5.26 -3.21
C ILE A 21 -15.61 -6.02 -3.95
N GLY A 22 -14.57 -5.31 -4.41
CA GLY A 22 -13.42 -5.93 -5.06
C GLY A 22 -12.71 -6.95 -4.19
N LEU A 23 -12.54 -6.66 -2.88
CA LEU A 23 -11.95 -7.60 -1.92
C LEU A 23 -12.77 -8.88 -1.77
N VAL A 24 -14.10 -8.77 -1.69
CA VAL A 24 -15.00 -9.93 -1.51
C VAL A 24 -15.09 -10.77 -2.79
N VAL A 25 -15.16 -10.14 -3.97
CA VAL A 25 -15.26 -10.86 -5.25
C VAL A 25 -13.92 -11.47 -5.67
N GLY A 26 -12.80 -10.85 -5.31
CA GLY A 26 -11.47 -11.27 -5.74
C GLY A 26 -11.08 -12.67 -5.28
N GLY A 27 -11.41 -13.04 -4.04
CA GLY A 27 -11.12 -14.36 -3.47
C GLY A 27 -11.75 -15.51 -4.28
N PRO A 28 -13.09 -15.58 -4.40
CA PRO A 28 -13.79 -16.61 -5.16
C PRO A 28 -13.40 -16.66 -6.64
N VAL A 29 -13.20 -15.50 -7.29
CA VAL A 29 -12.77 -15.45 -8.69
C VAL A 29 -11.36 -16.02 -8.85
N GLY A 30 -10.44 -15.66 -7.95
CA GLY A 30 -9.08 -16.20 -7.93
C GLY A 30 -9.05 -17.71 -7.66
N SER A 31 -9.84 -18.20 -6.70
CA SER A 31 -9.91 -19.62 -6.37
C SER A 31 -10.55 -20.46 -7.49
N ALA A 32 -11.58 -19.96 -8.17
CA ALA A 32 -12.21 -20.62 -9.31
C ALA A 32 -11.24 -20.84 -10.48
N PHE A 33 -10.34 -19.89 -10.72
CA PHE A 33 -9.29 -20.02 -11.73
C PHE A 33 -8.22 -21.06 -11.38
N VAL A 34 -8.00 -21.35 -10.09
CA VAL A 34 -7.03 -22.37 -9.67
C VAL A 34 -7.63 -23.78 -9.73
N GLN A 35 -8.94 -23.91 -9.54
CA GLN A 35 -9.63 -25.21 -9.52
C GLN A 35 -9.96 -25.76 -10.92
N SER A 36 -10.01 -24.89 -11.93
CA SER A 36 -10.36 -25.28 -13.30
C SER A 36 -9.17 -25.88 -14.03
N SER A 37 -9.25 -27.15 -14.47
CA SER A 37 -8.13 -27.88 -15.12
C SER A 37 -7.56 -27.22 -16.39
N ALA A 38 -8.34 -26.35 -17.04
CA ALA A 38 -7.93 -25.61 -18.24
C ALA A 38 -7.34 -24.22 -17.93
N THR A 39 -7.47 -23.73 -16.69
CA THR A 39 -7.08 -22.38 -16.30
C THR A 39 -6.02 -22.49 -15.21
N THR A 40 -4.82 -22.00 -15.49
CA THR A 40 -3.74 -21.94 -14.48
C THR A 40 -3.89 -20.69 -13.62
N TRP A 41 -3.32 -20.68 -12.42
CA TRP A 41 -3.19 -19.52 -11.52
C TRP A 41 -2.76 -18.21 -12.21
N ARG A 42 -2.05 -18.29 -13.34
CA ARG A 42 -1.60 -17.16 -14.16
C ARG A 42 -2.77 -16.27 -14.65
N TRP A 43 -3.93 -16.85 -14.88
CA TRP A 43 -5.11 -16.09 -15.34
C TRP A 43 -5.66 -15.13 -14.28
N ALA A 44 -5.40 -15.40 -13.00
CA ALA A 44 -5.68 -14.45 -11.93
C ALA A 44 -4.87 -13.14 -12.09
N PHE A 45 -3.73 -13.17 -12.79
CA PHE A 45 -2.98 -11.96 -13.14
C PHE A 45 -3.51 -11.32 -14.43
N PHE A 46 -3.81 -12.13 -15.45
CA PHE A 46 -4.27 -11.61 -16.75
C PHE A 46 -5.63 -10.90 -16.67
N ILE A 47 -6.53 -11.30 -15.77
CA ILE A 47 -7.81 -10.62 -15.59
C ILE A 47 -7.63 -9.15 -15.16
N ASN A 48 -6.52 -8.79 -14.50
CA ASN A 48 -6.26 -7.40 -14.10
C ASN A 48 -5.87 -6.49 -15.28
N LEU A 49 -5.28 -7.04 -16.35
CA LEU A 49 -4.82 -6.26 -17.50
C LEU A 49 -5.94 -5.48 -18.22
N PRO A 50 -7.11 -6.07 -18.56
CA PRO A 50 -8.19 -5.32 -19.18
C PRO A 50 -8.77 -4.24 -18.26
N PHE A 51 -8.88 -4.51 -16.95
CA PHE A 51 -9.32 -3.49 -15.98
C PHE A 51 -8.32 -2.33 -15.88
N LEU A 52 -7.02 -2.63 -15.90
CA LEU A 52 -5.97 -1.62 -15.95
C LEU A 52 -6.06 -0.78 -17.24
N GLY A 53 -6.24 -1.43 -18.38
CA GLY A 53 -6.42 -0.74 -19.67
C GLY A 53 -7.63 0.20 -19.66
N LEU A 54 -8.77 -0.28 -19.15
CA LEU A 54 -9.99 0.53 -19.01
C LEU A 54 -9.75 1.71 -18.06
N ALA A 55 -9.09 1.49 -16.93
CA ALA A 55 -8.78 2.56 -15.97
C ALA A 55 -7.88 3.64 -16.60
N ILE A 56 -6.88 3.25 -17.41
CA ILE A 56 -6.01 4.19 -18.14
C ILE A 56 -6.83 4.99 -19.15
N ILE A 57 -7.69 4.35 -19.94
CA ILE A 57 -8.54 5.03 -20.93
C ILE A 57 -9.47 6.03 -20.24
N CYS A 58 -10.13 5.62 -19.15
CA CYS A 58 -10.97 6.50 -18.35
C CYS A 58 -10.16 7.66 -17.78
N ALA A 59 -8.94 7.42 -17.29
CA ALA A 59 -8.09 8.48 -16.78
C ALA A 59 -7.75 9.51 -17.88
N LEU A 60 -7.40 9.06 -19.08
CA LEU A 60 -7.06 9.94 -20.20
C LEU A 60 -8.23 10.80 -20.68
N ILE A 61 -9.46 10.28 -20.62
CA ILE A 61 -10.66 10.99 -21.10
C ILE A 61 -11.25 11.90 -20.01
N PHE A 62 -11.33 11.41 -18.78
CA PHE A 62 -12.12 12.05 -17.72
C PHE A 62 -11.30 12.85 -16.71
N VAL A 63 -9.97 12.67 -16.63
CA VAL A 63 -9.14 13.47 -15.70
C VAL A 63 -8.75 14.78 -16.38
N PRO A 64 -9.35 15.92 -15.99
CA PRO A 64 -8.97 17.21 -16.56
C PRO A 64 -7.52 17.53 -16.19
N GLY A 65 -6.77 18.09 -17.14
CA GLY A 65 -5.42 18.59 -16.88
C GLY A 65 -5.41 19.61 -15.74
N ARG A 66 -4.48 19.48 -14.79
CA ARG A 66 -4.31 20.46 -13.71
C ARG A 66 -3.78 21.78 -14.30
N PRO A 67 -4.53 22.91 -14.17
CA PRO A 67 -4.13 24.18 -14.77
C PRO A 67 -2.81 24.71 -14.21
N GLU A 68 -2.52 24.45 -12.93
CA GLU A 68 -1.30 24.94 -12.25
C GLU A 68 -0.01 24.30 -12.76
N THR A 69 -0.08 23.06 -13.26
CA THR A 69 1.11 22.36 -13.76
C THR A 69 1.33 22.56 -15.25
N ASN A 70 0.33 23.01 -16.01
CA ASN A 70 0.33 22.85 -17.47
C ASN A 70 1.45 23.64 -18.20
N ASN A 71 2.00 24.69 -17.58
CA ASN A 71 3.01 25.56 -18.18
C ASN A 71 4.47 25.26 -17.77
N LEU A 72 4.70 24.30 -16.87
CA LEU A 72 6.06 23.94 -16.44
C LEU A 72 6.66 22.85 -17.34
N PRO A 73 7.95 22.96 -17.75
CA PRO A 73 8.62 21.90 -18.47
C PRO A 73 8.66 20.62 -17.61
N LEU A 74 8.62 19.45 -18.24
CA LEU A 74 8.56 18.16 -17.54
C LEU A 74 9.67 18.00 -16.49
N ARG A 75 10.86 18.56 -16.75
CA ARG A 75 11.98 18.58 -15.80
C ARG A 75 11.65 19.28 -14.48
N ASP A 76 11.00 20.44 -14.53
CA ASP A 76 10.66 21.20 -13.32
C ASP A 76 9.54 20.50 -12.54
N ARG A 77 8.59 19.86 -13.24
CA ARG A 77 7.56 19.02 -12.62
C ARG A 77 8.15 17.80 -11.90
N LEU A 78 9.13 17.15 -12.51
CA LEU A 78 9.85 16.01 -11.92
C LEU A 78 10.74 16.45 -10.75
N ALA A 79 11.34 17.64 -10.82
CA ALA A 79 12.16 18.21 -9.76
C ALA A 79 11.35 18.68 -8.53
N ASP A 80 10.04 18.85 -8.67
CA ASP A 80 9.12 19.15 -7.56
C ASP A 80 8.68 17.91 -6.78
N ILE A 81 8.90 16.71 -7.31
CA ILE A 81 8.58 15.46 -6.62
C ILE A 81 9.72 15.12 -5.64
N ASP A 82 9.38 14.84 -4.38
CA ASP A 82 10.33 14.34 -3.37
C ASP A 82 10.64 12.85 -3.60
N ILE A 83 11.32 12.55 -4.72
CA ILE A 83 11.70 11.19 -5.12
C ILE A 83 12.55 10.53 -4.04
N LEU A 84 13.48 11.29 -3.43
CA LEU A 84 14.34 10.77 -2.37
C LEU A 84 13.51 10.37 -1.14
N GLY A 85 12.56 11.21 -0.72
CA GLY A 85 11.63 10.89 0.37
C GLY A 85 10.78 9.67 0.09
N ILE A 86 10.28 9.50 -1.15
CA ILE A 86 9.53 8.32 -1.59
C ILE A 86 10.39 7.05 -1.52
N VAL A 87 11.59 7.09 -2.09
CA VAL A 87 12.49 5.92 -2.13
C VAL A 87 12.86 5.49 -0.70
N LEU A 88 13.22 6.44 0.16
CA LEU A 88 13.55 6.16 1.55
C LEU A 88 12.33 5.63 2.34
N GLN A 89 11.12 6.14 2.08
CA GLN A 89 9.87 5.64 2.69
C GLN A 89 9.63 4.18 2.32
N VAL A 90 9.72 3.85 1.02
CA VAL A 90 9.52 2.50 0.52
C VAL A 90 10.58 1.57 1.07
N ALA A 91 11.86 1.96 1.00
CA ALA A 91 12.96 1.18 1.54
C ALA A 91 12.78 0.89 3.04
N THR A 92 12.41 1.89 3.84
CA THR A 92 12.15 1.72 5.28
C THR A 92 11.05 0.69 5.54
N THR A 93 9.93 0.80 4.81
CA THR A 93 8.78 -0.11 4.96
C THR A 93 9.13 -1.54 4.57
N VAL A 94 9.84 -1.73 3.46
CA VAL A 94 10.25 -3.05 2.97
C VAL A 94 11.28 -3.69 3.91
N LEU A 95 12.29 -2.93 4.35
CA LEU A 95 13.30 -3.43 5.29
C LEU A 95 12.66 -3.82 6.62
N PHE A 96 11.70 -3.04 7.12
CA PHE A 96 10.95 -3.40 8.32
C PHE A 96 10.17 -4.70 8.13
N ALA A 97 9.45 -4.85 7.02
CA ALA A 97 8.69 -6.06 6.72
C ALA A 97 9.61 -7.29 6.66
N ILE A 98 10.73 -7.21 5.95
CA ILE A 98 11.70 -8.31 5.86
C ILE A 98 12.28 -8.62 7.24
N ALA A 99 12.72 -7.61 8.00
CA ALA A 99 13.25 -7.81 9.33
C ALA A 99 12.22 -8.49 10.24
N ALA A 100 10.97 -8.03 10.25
CA ALA A 100 9.92 -8.58 11.10
C ALA A 100 9.47 -9.99 10.69
N THR A 101 9.43 -10.30 9.40
CA THR A 101 8.96 -11.61 8.90
C THR A 101 10.01 -12.70 9.03
N PHE A 102 11.29 -12.40 8.78
CA PHE A 102 12.35 -13.42 8.74
C PHE A 102 13.09 -13.60 10.08
N SER A 103 13.08 -12.58 10.97
CA SER A 103 13.70 -12.70 12.29
C SER A 103 12.87 -13.60 13.21
N GLY A 104 13.46 -14.68 13.69
CA GLY A 104 12.83 -15.71 14.52
C GLY A 104 12.52 -16.98 13.73
N PRO A 105 11.58 -16.97 12.76
CA PRO A 105 11.19 -18.19 12.04
C PRO A 105 12.26 -18.72 11.07
N VAL A 106 13.01 -17.84 10.41
CA VAL A 106 13.99 -18.22 9.38
C VAL A 106 15.42 -17.95 9.85
N TRP A 107 15.64 -16.81 10.51
CA TRP A 107 16.93 -16.43 11.06
C TRP A 107 16.85 -16.37 12.58
N GLU A 108 17.78 -17.01 13.28
CA GLU A 108 17.91 -16.81 14.71
C GLU A 108 18.16 -15.32 15.01
N TRP A 109 17.61 -14.83 16.12
CA TRP A 109 17.74 -13.42 16.50
C TRP A 109 19.20 -12.96 16.67
N SER A 110 20.07 -13.88 17.11
CA SER A 110 21.52 -13.71 17.28
C SER A 110 22.32 -13.82 15.98
N SER A 111 21.70 -14.22 14.87
CA SER A 111 22.40 -14.44 13.61
C SER A 111 22.87 -13.11 12.98
N ALA A 112 24.03 -13.15 12.33
CA ALA A 112 24.57 -12.02 11.58
C ALA A 112 23.58 -11.37 10.59
N PRO A 113 22.82 -12.13 9.75
CA PRO A 113 21.85 -11.51 8.84
C PRO A 113 20.69 -10.80 9.56
N CYS A 114 20.21 -11.33 10.68
CA CYS A 114 19.18 -10.70 11.50
C CYS A 114 19.67 -9.35 12.05
N ILE A 115 20.86 -9.31 12.65
CA ILE A 115 21.43 -8.07 13.19
C ILE A 115 21.66 -7.05 12.05
N ALA A 116 22.22 -7.50 10.91
CA ALA A 116 22.50 -6.64 9.77
C ALA A 116 21.24 -5.98 9.19
N ILE A 117 20.13 -6.72 9.06
CA ILE A 117 18.88 -6.16 8.51
C ILE A 117 18.26 -5.14 9.47
N TRP A 118 18.27 -5.41 10.78
CA TRP A 118 17.78 -4.48 11.80
C TRP A 118 18.63 -3.21 11.88
N THR A 119 19.96 -3.33 11.79
CA THR A 119 20.85 -2.16 11.74
C THR A 119 20.64 -1.36 10.47
N THR A 120 20.46 -2.01 9.32
CA THR A 120 20.21 -1.33 8.04
C THR A 120 18.87 -0.60 8.08
N PHE A 121 17.83 -1.24 8.62
CA PHE A 121 16.54 -0.60 8.86
C PHE A 121 16.68 0.65 9.73
N ALA A 122 17.40 0.57 10.85
CA ALA A 122 17.58 1.72 11.75
C ALA A 122 18.31 2.89 11.06
N VAL A 123 19.34 2.60 10.26
CA VAL A 123 20.08 3.62 9.50
C VAL A 123 19.20 4.27 8.43
N VAL A 124 18.47 3.47 7.65
CA VAL A 124 17.58 3.97 6.59
C VAL A 124 16.41 4.76 7.18
N LEU A 125 15.84 4.31 8.30
CA LEU A 125 14.81 5.04 9.04
C LEU A 125 15.34 6.39 9.52
N ALA A 126 16.54 6.43 10.12
CA ALA A 126 17.15 7.69 10.55
C ALA A 126 17.41 8.63 9.37
N ALA A 127 17.91 8.10 8.25
CA ALA A 127 18.09 8.88 7.02
C ALA A 127 16.76 9.43 6.48
N TRP A 128 15.70 8.63 6.50
CA TRP A 128 14.35 9.06 6.13
C TRP A 128 13.83 10.17 7.05
N VAL A 129 13.93 10.01 8.38
CA VAL A 129 13.51 11.05 9.34
C VAL A 129 14.26 12.35 9.13
N VAL A 130 15.59 12.30 8.97
CA VAL A 130 16.41 13.49 8.70
C VAL A 130 16.00 14.15 7.38
N GLN A 131 15.75 13.36 6.34
CA GLN A 131 15.31 13.91 5.05
C GLN A 131 13.95 14.57 5.16
N GLN A 132 12.98 13.96 5.86
CA GLN A 132 11.68 14.55 6.10
C GLN A 132 11.79 15.87 6.87
N LEU A 133 12.58 15.92 7.94
CA LEU A 133 12.81 17.14 8.72
C LEU A 133 13.51 18.25 7.92
N ARG A 134 14.44 17.90 7.03
CA ARG A 134 15.09 18.88 6.13
C ARG A 134 14.14 19.38 5.04
N SER A 135 13.36 18.47 4.46
CA SER A 135 12.32 18.80 3.47
C SER A 135 11.25 19.70 4.10
N TYR A 136 10.99 19.52 5.40
CA TYR A 136 10.13 20.40 6.20
C TYR A 136 10.57 21.85 6.25
N GLN A 137 11.85 22.08 6.46
CA GLN A 137 12.41 23.43 6.53
C GLN A 137 12.51 24.10 5.15
N LYS A 138 12.82 23.32 4.11
CA LYS A 138 13.13 23.88 2.78
C LYS A 138 11.93 24.00 1.84
N ARG A 139 10.99 23.04 1.85
CA ARG A 139 9.87 22.98 0.89
C ARG A 139 8.58 22.47 1.56
N PRO A 140 7.87 23.30 2.34
CA PRO A 140 6.69 22.88 3.11
C PRO A 140 5.49 22.43 2.26
N ARG A 141 5.43 22.79 0.97
CA ARG A 141 4.32 22.46 0.07
C ARG A 141 4.50 21.15 -0.72
N HIS A 142 5.72 20.62 -0.80
CA HIS A 142 6.07 19.49 -1.67
C HIS A 142 6.41 18.19 -0.91
N GLN A 143 5.98 18.12 0.36
CA GLN A 143 6.19 16.92 1.17
C GLN A 143 5.23 15.82 0.78
N VAL A 144 5.78 14.63 0.54
CA VAL A 144 5.00 13.39 0.38
C VAL A 144 4.28 13.06 1.68
N VAL A 145 4.93 13.31 2.83
CA VAL A 145 4.35 13.08 4.14
C VAL A 145 4.26 14.41 4.90
N PRO A 146 3.05 14.96 5.13
CA PRO A 146 2.88 16.21 5.83
C PRO A 146 3.16 16.02 7.34
N ILE A 147 4.41 16.28 7.76
CA ILE A 147 4.87 16.10 9.15
C ILE A 147 4.01 16.89 10.15
N LYS A 148 3.46 18.04 9.73
CA LYS A 148 2.54 18.86 10.54
C LYS A 148 1.29 18.10 10.99
N ILE A 149 0.83 17.15 10.19
CA ILE A 149 -0.35 16.33 10.51
C ILE A 149 0.06 15.16 11.40
N MET A 150 1.21 14.53 11.14
CA MET A 150 1.73 13.45 12.00
C MET A 150 2.04 13.92 13.43
N ALA A 151 2.54 15.15 13.60
CA ALA A 151 2.88 15.70 14.92
C ALA A 151 1.65 16.09 15.78
N ARG A 152 0.44 16.05 15.21
CA ARG A 152 -0.78 16.39 15.95
C ARG A 152 -1.18 15.26 16.88
N ARG A 153 -1.17 15.52 18.19
CA ARG A 153 -1.53 14.53 19.22
C ARG A 153 -2.93 13.93 19.04
N HIS A 154 -3.89 14.71 18.54
CA HIS A 154 -5.25 14.23 18.28
C HIS A 154 -5.34 13.21 17.14
N MET A 155 -4.30 13.07 16.31
CA MET A 155 -4.23 12.05 15.27
C MET A 155 -3.67 10.72 15.79
N ILE A 156 -3.03 10.68 16.97
CA ILE A 156 -2.44 9.46 17.54
C ILE A 156 -3.46 8.32 17.65
N PRO A 157 -4.69 8.54 18.18
CA PRO A 157 -5.69 7.48 18.25
C PRO A 157 -6.08 6.95 16.86
N LEU A 158 -6.12 7.83 15.85
CA LEU A 158 -6.41 7.44 14.47
C LEU A 158 -5.29 6.54 13.91
N TRP A 159 -4.02 6.91 14.11
CA TRP A 159 -2.88 6.09 13.69
C TRP A 159 -2.87 4.71 14.34
N VAL A 160 -3.14 4.66 15.65
CA VAL A 160 -3.22 3.39 16.40
C VAL A 160 -4.39 2.55 15.88
N ALA A 161 -5.58 3.14 15.72
CA ALA A 161 -6.74 2.43 15.21
C ALA A 161 -6.52 1.87 13.80
N SER A 162 -5.92 2.66 12.89
CA SER A 162 -5.54 2.21 11.55
C SER A 162 -4.51 1.08 11.58
N GLY A 163 -3.52 1.17 12.48
CA GLY A 163 -2.52 0.10 12.67
C GLY A 163 -3.15 -1.20 13.16
N CYS A 164 -4.04 -1.12 14.16
CA CYS A 164 -4.80 -2.27 14.65
C CYS A 164 -5.67 -2.89 13.55
N ALA A 165 -6.40 -2.07 12.80
CA ALA A 165 -7.22 -2.53 11.68
C ALA A 165 -6.38 -3.26 10.62
N GLY A 166 -5.21 -2.71 10.26
CA GLY A 166 -4.28 -3.35 9.32
C GLY A 166 -3.72 -4.67 9.83
N ALA A 167 -3.37 -4.75 11.13
CA ALA A 167 -2.91 -5.98 11.75
C ALA A 167 -4.01 -7.06 11.76
N THR A 168 -5.23 -6.71 12.17
CA THR A 168 -6.38 -7.64 12.13
C THR A 168 -6.66 -8.12 10.71
N TYR A 169 -6.60 -7.22 9.72
CA TYR A 169 -6.78 -7.56 8.31
C TYR A 169 -5.73 -8.58 7.83
N ALA A 170 -4.44 -8.33 8.10
CA ALA A 170 -3.37 -9.25 7.72
C ALA A 170 -3.51 -10.63 8.41
N ILE A 171 -3.84 -10.66 9.70
CA ILE A 171 -4.04 -11.92 10.44
C ILE A 171 -5.19 -12.72 9.81
N MET A 172 -6.35 -12.08 9.58
CA MET A 172 -7.49 -12.73 8.94
C MET A 172 -7.13 -13.26 7.54
N LEU A 173 -6.45 -12.45 6.73
CA LEU A 173 -6.10 -12.80 5.35
C LEU A 173 -5.21 -14.05 5.26
N TYR A 174 -4.27 -14.23 6.18
CA TYR A 174 -3.34 -15.36 6.17
C TYR A 174 -3.84 -16.57 6.97
N TYR A 175 -4.32 -16.36 8.20
CA TYR A 175 -4.65 -17.46 9.09
C TYR A 175 -6.01 -18.09 8.78
N MET A 176 -6.98 -17.32 8.26
CA MET A 176 -8.32 -17.86 7.99
C MET A 176 -8.29 -18.94 6.89
N PRO A 177 -7.68 -18.72 5.70
CA PRO A 177 -7.58 -19.77 4.70
C PRO A 177 -6.76 -20.96 5.19
N LEU A 178 -5.65 -20.69 5.90
CA LEU A 178 -4.76 -21.71 6.43
C LEU A 178 -5.46 -22.63 7.44
N PHE A 179 -6.30 -22.06 8.31
CA PHE A 179 -7.11 -22.81 9.26
C PHE A 179 -8.12 -23.72 8.55
N TYR A 180 -8.88 -23.20 7.57
CA TYR A 180 -9.85 -24.02 6.83
C TYR A 180 -9.19 -25.09 5.95
N ALA A 181 -8.01 -24.80 5.41
CA ALA A 181 -7.21 -25.76 4.66
C ALA A 181 -6.76 -26.94 5.53
N PHE A 182 -6.12 -26.67 6.66
CA PHE A 182 -5.51 -27.72 7.47
C PHE A 182 -6.45 -28.40 8.45
N SER A 183 -7.44 -27.70 9.01
CA SER A 183 -8.36 -28.29 10.00
C SER A 183 -9.59 -28.95 9.39
N LYS A 184 -10.10 -28.42 8.26
CA LYS A 184 -11.33 -28.89 7.61
C LYS A 184 -11.07 -29.61 6.29
N GLY A 185 -9.84 -29.57 5.76
CA GLY A 185 -9.49 -30.21 4.48
C GLY A 185 -10.27 -29.65 3.29
N LEU A 186 -10.80 -28.43 3.40
CA LEU A 186 -11.64 -27.82 2.38
C LEU A 186 -10.80 -27.47 1.14
N SER A 187 -11.41 -27.56 -0.04
CA SER A 187 -10.76 -27.14 -1.29
C SER A 187 -10.66 -25.61 -1.37
N ALA A 188 -9.77 -25.07 -2.21
CA ALA A 188 -9.48 -23.62 -2.30
C ALA A 188 -10.71 -22.74 -2.54
N LEU A 189 -11.74 -23.24 -3.22
CA LEU A 189 -13.00 -22.52 -3.48
C LEU A 189 -13.95 -22.51 -2.27
N GLN A 190 -13.82 -23.48 -1.37
CA GLN A 190 -14.62 -23.58 -0.15
C GLN A 190 -14.01 -22.79 1.02
N GLN A 191 -12.79 -22.28 0.85
CA GLN A 191 -12.06 -21.48 1.85
C GLN A 191 -12.22 -19.97 1.63
N THR A 192 -12.75 -19.55 0.48
CA THR A 192 -13.01 -18.14 0.10
C THR A 192 -14.45 -17.78 0.37
#